data_AF-A0A429VDX9-F1
#
_entry.id   AF-A0A429VDX9-F1
#
_cell.length_a   1.000
_cell.length_b   1.000
_cell.length_c   1.000
_cell.angle_alpha   90.00
_cell.angle_beta   90.00
_cell.angle_gamma   90.00
#
_symmetry.space_group_name_H-M   'P 1'
#
loop_
_entity.id
_entity.type
_entity.pdbx_description
1 polymer ?
#
loop_
_entity_poly.entity_id
_entity_poly.type
_entity_poly.pdbx_seq_one_letter_code
_entity_poly.pdbx_strand_id
1 'polypeptide(L)' 'MALLADRAADATICPSEAARALATARGEADWRPHMAEVHDAVDRLVADARVRLSWKGTAMATRNGPYRIGRQGR' A
#
# COMPACT_ATOMS: atom_id res chain seq x y z
N MET A 1 12.04 7.48 5.69
CA MET A 1 10.75 7.82 6.36
C MET A 1 10.09 9.03 5.69
N ALA A 2 9.95 9.07 4.35
CA ALA A 2 9.53 10.31 3.67
C ALA A 2 8.29 10.19 2.76
N LEU A 3 7.95 8.99 2.28
CA LEU A 3 6.83 8.85 1.33
C LEU A 3 5.42 8.81 1.96
N LEU A 4 5.32 8.67 3.28
CA LEU A 4 4.05 8.69 4.02
C LEU A 4 3.83 9.99 4.82
N ALA A 5 4.78 10.93 4.81
CA ALA A 5 4.74 12.11 5.67
C ALA A 5 3.98 13.31 5.08
N ASP A 6 3.74 13.33 3.76
CA ASP A 6 3.22 14.51 3.04
C ASP A 6 1.78 14.36 2.53
N ARG A 7 1.07 13.32 2.95
CA ARG A 7 -0.34 13.13 2.58
C ARG A 7 -1.22 13.14 3.82
N ALA A 8 -2.35 13.84 3.71
CA ALA A 8 -3.39 13.92 4.73
C ALA A 8 -3.64 12.55 5.39
N ALA A 9 -3.98 12.51 6.68
CA ALA A 9 -4.13 11.27 7.45
C ALA A 9 -5.06 10.22 6.81
N ASP A 10 -5.98 10.67 5.93
CA ASP A 10 -6.95 9.82 5.20
C ASP A 10 -6.49 9.42 3.80
N ALA A 11 -5.31 9.87 3.36
CA ALA A 11 -4.80 9.56 2.06
C ALA A 11 -4.49 8.08 1.95
N THR A 12 -5.08 7.47 0.93
CA THR A 12 -4.74 6.12 0.55
C THR A 12 -3.67 6.13 -0.54
N ILE A 13 -2.95 5.03 -0.70
CA ILE A 13 -2.05 4.79 -1.84
C ILE A 13 -2.48 3.52 -2.57
N CYS A 14 -2.14 3.37 -3.85
CA CYS A 14 -2.27 2.08 -4.53
C CYS A 14 -0.99 1.23 -4.39
N PRO A 15 -1.06 -0.08 -4.72
CA PRO A 15 0.11 -0.96 -4.66
C PRO A 15 1.27 -0.52 -5.56
N SER A 16 0.98 0.05 -6.73
CA SER A 16 2.03 0.51 -7.65
C SER A 16 2.73 1.78 -7.15
N GLU A 17 2.04 2.65 -6.40
CA GLU A 17 2.68 3.77 -5.69
C GLU A 17 3.66 3.24 -4.62
N ALA A 18 3.26 2.22 -3.85
CA ALA A 18 4.12 1.58 -2.87
C ALA A 18 5.32 0.85 -3.52
N ALA A 19 5.10 0.17 -4.64
CA ALA A 19 6.17 -0.52 -5.37
C ALA A 19 7.19 0.46 -5.95
N ARG A 20 6.74 1.60 -6.49
CA ARG A 20 7.65 2.67 -6.97
C ARG A 20 8.46 3.27 -5.82
N ALA A 21 7.81 3.55 -4.70
CA ALA A 21 8.47 4.01 -3.48
C ALA A 21 9.58 3.05 -3.04
N LEU A 22 9.30 1.74 -3.07
CA LEU A 22 10.27 0.70 -2.73
C LEU A 22 11.44 0.64 -3.72
N ALA A 23 11.15 0.65 -5.02
CA ALA A 23 12.18 0.66 -6.08
C ALA A 23 13.10 1.87 -5.93
N THR A 24 12.53 3.08 -5.79
CA THR A 24 13.31 4.30 -5.56
C THR A 24 14.15 4.22 -4.27
N ALA A 25 13.60 3.68 -3.18
CA ALA A 25 14.34 3.51 -1.93
C ALA A 25 15.51 2.51 -2.05
N ARG A 26 15.43 1.57 -2.99
CA ARG A 26 16.49 0.60 -3.30
C ARG A 26 17.45 1.04 -4.41
N GLY A 27 17.19 2.19 -5.04
CA GLY A 27 17.96 2.64 -6.21
C GLY A 27 17.67 1.81 -7.48
N GLU A 28 16.54 1.10 -7.51
CA GLU A 28 16.12 0.26 -8.63
C GLU A 28 15.23 1.05 -9.60
N ALA A 29 15.43 0.84 -10.90
CA ALA A 29 14.68 1.54 -11.94
C ALA A 29 13.30 0.91 -12.23
N ASP A 30 13.17 -0.41 -12.06
CA ASP A 30 11.92 -1.12 -12.33
C ASP A 30 11.20 -1.46 -11.02
N TRP A 31 9.95 -1.01 -10.93
CA TRP A 31 9.10 -1.26 -9.76
C TRP A 31 8.25 -2.53 -9.91
N ARG A 32 8.06 -3.02 -11.14
CA ARG A 32 7.15 -4.13 -11.41
C ARG A 32 7.54 -5.43 -10.68
N PRO A 33 8.83 -5.78 -10.54
CA PRO A 33 9.24 -6.97 -9.78
C PRO A 33 8.86 -6.90 -8.29
N HIS A 34 8.80 -5.70 -7.72
CA HIS A 34 8.46 -5.50 -6.31
C HIS A 34 6.96 -5.64 -6.00
N MET A 35 6.10 -5.79 -7.01
CA MET A 35 4.66 -5.94 -6.79
C MET A 35 4.32 -7.15 -5.90
N ALA A 36 5.03 -8.26 -6.06
CA ALA A 36 4.82 -9.43 -5.20
C ALA A 36 5.17 -9.12 -3.74
N GLU A 37 6.31 -8.46 -3.51
CA GLU A 37 6.75 -8.06 -2.17
C GLU A 37 5.78 -7.07 -1.51
N VAL A 38 5.25 -6.11 -2.29
CA VAL A 38 4.23 -5.18 -1.81
C VAL A 38 2.95 -5.91 -1.42
N HIS A 39 2.50 -6.89 -2.20
CA HIS A 39 1.31 -7.67 -1.87
C HIS A 39 1.50 -8.45 -0.57
N ASP A 40 2.63 -9.13 -0.41
CA ASP A 40 2.92 -9.90 0.81
C ASP A 40 3.01 -8.99 2.04
N ALA A 41 3.63 -7.82 1.91
CA ALA A 41 3.71 -6.84 2.98
C ALA A 41 2.31 -6.30 3.35
N VAL A 42 1.46 -6.03 2.36
CA VAL A 42 0.07 -5.59 2.58
C VAL A 42 -0.72 -6.66 3.31
N ASP A 43 -0.63 -7.92 2.89
CA ASP A 43 -1.37 -9.03 3.51
C ASP A 43 -1.00 -9.15 5.00
N ARG A 44 0.29 -9.05 5.34
CA ARG A 44 0.76 -9.03 6.73
C ARG A 44 0.22 -7.84 7.52
N LEU A 45 0.28 -6.64 6.93
CA LEU A 45 -0.21 -5.42 7.60
C LEU A 45 -1.73 -5.42 7.80
N VAL A 46 -2.49 -6.07 6.93
CA VAL A 46 -3.93 -6.28 7.09
C VAL A 46 -4.20 -7.27 8.22
N ALA A 47 -3.47 -8.39 8.25
CA ALA A 47 -3.56 -9.38 9.32
C ALA A 47 -3.24 -8.78 10.71
N ASP A 48 -2.25 -7.88 10.77
CA ASP A 48 -1.85 -7.16 11.98
C ASP A 48 -2.80 -5.98 12.33
N ALA A 49 -3.87 -5.77 11.55
CA ALA A 49 -4.77 -4.62 11.68
C ALA A 49 -4.04 -3.26 11.71
N ARG A 50 -2.97 -3.12 10.91
CA ARG A 50 -2.19 -1.88 10.76
C ARG A 50 -2.60 -1.06 9.54
N VAL A 51 -3.14 -1.71 8.51
CA VAL A 51 -3.71 -1.07 7.31
C VAL A 51 -5.10 -1.60 7.00
N ARG A 52 -5.89 -0.79 6.29
CA ARG A 52 -7.19 -1.15 5.73
C ARG A 52 -7.13 -1.11 4.22
N LEU A 53 -7.90 -1.98 3.59
CA LEU A 53 -8.07 -1.99 2.14
C LEU A 53 -9.42 -1.39 1.77
N SER A 54 -9.46 -0.67 0.65
CA SER A 54 -10.71 -0.21 0.08
C SER A 54 -10.66 -0.17 -1.45
N TRP A 55 -11.84 -0.26 -2.07
CA TRP A 55 -12.01 -0.07 -3.50
C TRP A 55 -13.31 0.67 -3.77
N LYS A 56 -13.24 1.74 -4.57
CA LYS A 56 -14.38 2.64 -4.84
C LYS A 56 -15.11 3.09 -3.55
N GLY A 57 -14.36 3.36 -2.49
CA GLY A 57 -14.89 3.78 -1.19
C GLY A 57 -15.45 2.65 -0.32
N THR A 58 -15.49 1.41 -0.80
CA THR A 58 -15.96 0.25 -0.04
C THR A 58 -14.79 -0.46 0.63
N ALA A 59 -14.93 -0.78 1.92
CA ALA A 59 -13.91 -1.52 2.66
C ALA A 59 -13.76 -2.96 2.14
N MET A 60 -12.52 -3.47 2.17
CA MET A 60 -12.20 -4.83 1.73
C MET A 60 -11.43 -5.56 2.83
N ALA A 61 -11.85 -6.79 3.15
CA ALA A 61 -11.16 -7.63 4.13
C ALA A 61 -9.90 -8.29 3.53
N THR A 62 -9.93 -8.58 2.24
CA THR A 62 -8.84 -9.22 1.50
C THR A 62 -8.60 -8.49 0.19
N ARG A 63 -7.36 -8.55 -0.31
CA ARG A 63 -7.02 -7.98 -1.61
C ARG A 63 -7.69 -8.77 -2.74
N ASN A 64 -8.39 -8.06 -3.62
CA ASN A 64 -8.96 -8.63 -4.84
C ASN A 64 -9.03 -7.55 -5.93
N GLY A 65 -8.37 -7.76 -7.06
CA GLY A 65 -8.32 -6.76 -8.12
C GLY A 65 -7.66 -5.44 -7.68
N PRO A 66 -8.06 -4.29 -8.24
CA PRO A 66 -7.59 -2.98 -7.80
C PRO A 66 -8.02 -2.65 -6.37
N TYR A 67 -7.10 -2.09 -5.58
CA TYR A 67 -7.39 -1.67 -4.21
C TYR A 67 -6.53 -0.46 -3.80
N ARG A 68 -6.94 0.17 -2.70
CA ARG A 68 -6.27 1.28 -2.05
C ARG A 68 -5.90 0.85 -0.62
N ILE A 69 -4.74 1.29 -0.15
CA ILE A 69 -4.18 0.99 1.16
C ILE A 69 -4.27 2.27 2.00
N GLY A 70 -4.96 2.20 3.13
CA GLY A 70 -5.03 3.27 4.12
C GLY A 70 -4.52 2.81 5.48
N ARG A 71 -4.14 3.72 6.36
CA ARG A 71 -3.72 3.39 7.73
C ARG A 71 -4.93 2.97 8.59
N GLN A 72 -4.73 2.04 9.52
CA GLN A 72 -5.73 1.71 10.55
C GLN A 72 -5.71 2.79 11.64
N GLY A 73 -6.89 3.27 12.04
CA GLY A 73 -7.01 4.41 12.95
C GLY A 73 -7.78 5.61 12.39
N ARG A 74 -8.82 5.35 11.57
CA ARG A 74 -10.07 6.12 11.55
C ARG A 74 -11.11 5.40 10.69
#